data_AF-A0A2T2U5N9-F1
#
_entry.id   AF-A0A2T2U5N9-F1
#
_cell.length_a   1.000
_cell.length_b   1.000
_cell.length_c   1.000
_cell.angle_alpha   90.00
_cell.angle_beta   90.00
_cell.angle_gamma   90.00
#
_symmetry.space_group_name_H-M   'P 1'
#
loop_
_entity.id
_entity.type
_entity.pdbx_description
1 polymer ?
#
loop_
_entity_poly.entity_id
_entity_poly.type
_entity_poly.pdbx_seq_one_letter_code
_entity_poly.pdbx_strand_id
1 'polypeptide(L)'
;MSDAFQTDDDTETAPLVRVRDLRKIYAEGDRDHLVLDELDLTVERGELVVILGRSGSGKSTLLNLVGGIDRPTDGEVVIGGEHLSEESETERTLFRRRRIGFIFQAFNLIPTLTAAENVRLPLELAGRASEAERRAAELLEAVGLGGRGDSFPDRLSGGEQQRVAVARALAHDPLLILADASTCWSAPTASCGCTAAR
;
A
#
# COMPACT_ATOMS: atom_id res chain seq x y z
N MET A 1 -24.08 -45.46 5.30
CA MET A 1 -24.71 -44.57 6.31
C MET A 1 -23.63 -43.58 6.71
N SER A 2 -23.82 -42.31 6.34
CA SER A 2 -23.10 -41.08 6.75
C SER A 2 -21.57 -41.13 6.56
N ASP A 3 -20.98 -40.65 5.47
CA ASP A 3 -20.95 -39.26 4.95
C ASP A 3 -20.67 -38.19 6.02
N ALA A 4 -19.45 -37.66 5.98
CA ALA A 4 -19.11 -36.28 6.31
C ALA A 4 -17.71 -35.98 5.74
N PHE A 5 -17.65 -35.65 4.45
CA PHE A 5 -16.67 -34.69 3.95
C PHE A 5 -16.96 -33.37 4.64
N GLN A 6 -16.11 -32.96 5.57
CA GLN A 6 -16.14 -31.61 6.11
C GLN A 6 -15.20 -30.79 5.22
N THR A 7 -15.77 -30.15 4.21
CA THR A 7 -15.11 -29.08 3.47
C THR A 7 -15.07 -27.89 4.41
N ASP A 8 -13.87 -27.50 4.87
CA ASP A 8 -13.69 -26.30 5.69
C ASP A 8 -14.09 -25.07 4.87
N ASP A 9 -15.29 -24.59 5.16
CA ASP A 9 -15.96 -23.40 4.62
C ASP A 9 -15.52 -22.12 5.37
N ASP A 10 -14.36 -22.14 6.04
CA ASP A 10 -13.88 -21.05 6.90
C ASP A 10 -13.26 -19.86 6.13
N THR A 11 -13.34 -19.87 4.80
CA THR A 11 -12.71 -18.81 3.98
C THR A 11 -13.58 -17.54 3.88
N GLU A 12 -14.85 -17.60 4.31
CA GLU A 12 -15.81 -16.50 4.08
C GLU A 12 -15.80 -15.40 5.18
N THR A 13 -15.06 -15.58 6.29
CA THR A 13 -15.10 -14.62 7.44
C THR A 13 -13.75 -14.18 8.00
N ALA A 14 -12.62 -14.56 7.40
CA ALA A 14 -11.32 -14.14 7.92
C ALA A 14 -11.00 -12.69 7.52
N PRO A 15 -10.57 -11.83 8.46
CA PRO A 15 -10.23 -10.44 8.17
C PRO A 15 -9.08 -10.36 7.17
N LEU A 16 -9.07 -9.30 6.36
CA LEU A 16 -8.02 -9.06 5.37
C LEU A 16 -6.69 -8.72 6.05
N VAL A 17 -6.72 -7.84 7.04
CA VAL A 17 -5.53 -7.46 7.83
C VAL A 17 -5.82 -7.72 9.29
N ARG A 18 -4.91 -8.40 9.96
CA ARG A 18 -4.95 -8.64 11.39
C ARG A 18 -3.59 -8.32 11.99
N VAL A 19 -3.59 -7.37 12.91
CA VAL A 19 -2.44 -6.93 13.67
C VAL A 19 -2.75 -7.22 15.14
N ARG A 20 -1.85 -7.92 15.83
CA ARG A 20 -1.99 -8.17 17.28
C ARG A 20 -0.73 -7.87 18.05
N ASP A 21 -0.92 -7.25 19.22
CA ASP A 21 0.14 -6.91 20.18
C ASP A 21 1.35 -6.23 19.51
N LEU A 22 1.12 -5.43 18.47
CA LEU A 22 2.18 -4.96 17.59
C LEU A 22 3.05 -3.93 18.31
N ARG A 23 4.34 -4.24 18.39
CA ARG A 23 5.35 -3.38 18.99
C ARG A 23 6.46 -3.05 18.02
N LYS A 24 6.88 -1.79 18.03
CA LYS A 24 8.06 -1.33 17.27
C LYS A 24 8.91 -0.39 18.09
N ILE A 25 10.16 -0.79 18.27
CA ILE A 25 11.21 -0.06 18.97
C ILE A 25 12.35 0.19 17.97
N TYR A 26 12.82 1.44 17.91
CA TYR A 26 14.04 1.79 17.18
C TYR A 26 15.15 2.09 18.19
N ALA A 27 16.34 1.52 17.96
CA ALA A 27 17.52 1.83 18.76
C ALA A 27 18.20 3.09 18.22
N GLU A 28 18.29 4.13 19.04
CA GLU A 28 18.97 5.40 18.76
C GLU A 28 20.14 5.59 19.72
N GLY A 29 21.30 5.05 19.35
CA GLY A 29 22.48 5.02 20.21
C GLY A 29 22.24 4.15 21.45
N ASP A 30 22.34 4.75 22.63
CA ASP A 30 22.11 4.06 23.91
C ASP A 30 20.64 4.13 24.38
N ARG A 31 19.71 4.59 23.54
CA ARG A 31 18.29 4.74 23.91
C ARG A 31 17.38 3.97 22.95
N ASP A 32 16.43 3.27 23.54
CA ASP A 32 15.33 2.65 22.82
C ASP A 32 14.16 3.63 22.70
N HIS A 33 13.71 3.87 21.47
CA HIS A 33 12.55 4.69 21.18
C HIS A 33 11.38 3.80 20.77
N LEU A 34 10.42 3.66 21.68
CA LEU A 34 9.15 2.95 21.45
C LEU A 34 8.23 3.82 20.58
N VAL A 35 7.91 3.33 19.38
CA VAL A 35 7.06 4.04 18.41
C VAL A 35 5.64 3.48 18.36
N LEU A 36 5.50 2.16 18.46
CA LEU A 36 4.21 1.48 18.58
C LEU A 36 4.26 0.56 19.80
N ASP A 37 3.20 0.61 20.59
CA ASP A 37 3.07 -0.13 21.85
C ASP A 37 1.74 -0.87 21.87
N GLU A 38 1.81 -2.20 21.89
CA GLU A 38 0.67 -3.13 22.04
C GLU A 38 -0.54 -2.75 21.18
N LEU A 39 -0.31 -2.55 19.87
CA LEU A 39 -1.35 -2.14 18.95
C LEU A 39 -2.08 -3.35 18.35
N ASP A 40 -3.40 -3.37 18.52
CA ASP A 40 -4.31 -4.28 17.83
C ASP A 40 -5.09 -3.54 16.73
N LEU A 41 -5.19 -4.16 15.56
CA LEU A 41 -6.00 -3.66 14.44
C LEU A 41 -6.54 -4.83 13.63
N THR A 42 -7.83 -4.77 13.30
CA THR A 42 -8.47 -5.70 12.36
C THR A 42 -9.12 -4.90 11.25
N VAL A 43 -8.89 -5.30 10.00
CA VAL A 43 -9.48 -4.67 8.82
C VAL A 43 -10.13 -5.76 7.96
N GLU A 44 -11.40 -5.56 7.64
CA GLU A 44 -12.19 -6.48 6.84
C GLU A 44 -11.94 -6.28 5.34
N ARG A 45 -12.30 -7.29 4.54
CA ARG A 45 -12.20 -7.19 3.08
C ARG A 45 -13.12 -6.10 2.55
N GLY A 46 -12.58 -5.22 1.70
CA GLY A 46 -13.31 -4.10 1.11
C GLY A 46 -13.53 -2.91 2.06
N GLU A 47 -12.99 -2.97 3.28
CA GLU A 47 -13.05 -1.86 4.23
C GLU A 47 -12.09 -0.73 3.84
N LEU A 48 -12.54 0.51 4.02
CA LEU A 48 -11.69 1.70 3.92
C LEU A 48 -11.37 2.21 5.32
N VAL A 49 -10.10 2.11 5.72
CA VAL A 49 -9.63 2.57 7.02
C VAL A 49 -8.77 3.82 6.87
N VAL A 50 -9.03 4.83 7.71
CA VAL A 50 -8.27 6.08 7.75
C VAL A 50 -7.62 6.23 9.12
N ILE A 51 -6.28 6.24 9.15
CA ILE A 51 -5.51 6.41 10.38
C ILE A 51 -5.15 7.89 10.55
N LEU A 52 -5.68 8.52 11.59
CA LEU A 52 -5.43 9.92 11.93
C LEU A 52 -4.56 10.03 13.19
N GLY A 53 -3.64 10.99 13.22
CA GLY A 53 -2.77 11.20 14.36
C GLY A 53 -1.77 12.32 14.14
N ARG A 54 -1.18 12.84 15.23
CA ARG A 54 -0.17 13.92 15.18
C ARG A 54 1.07 13.48 14.40
N SER A 55 1.86 14.44 13.91
CA SER A 55 3.18 14.10 13.36
C SER A 55 4.01 13.35 14.41
N GLY A 56 4.69 12.28 13.99
CA GLY A 56 5.47 11.41 14.89
C GLY A 56 4.68 10.35 15.65
N SER A 57 3.35 10.22 15.46
CA SER A 57 2.53 9.22 16.16
C SER A 57 2.68 7.77 15.66
N GLY A 58 3.72 7.45 14.89
CA GLY A 58 3.94 6.08 14.39
C GLY A 58 3.09 5.62 13.20
N LYS A 59 2.32 6.49 12.54
CA LYS A 59 1.44 6.10 11.40
C LYS A 59 2.21 5.50 10.22
N SER A 60 3.26 6.19 9.77
CA SER A 60 4.11 5.69 8.68
C SER A 60 4.84 4.41 9.10
N THR A 61 5.19 4.28 10.38
CA THR A 61 5.72 3.03 10.95
C THR A 61 4.71 1.90 10.86
N LEU A 62 3.46 2.13 11.26
CA LEU A 62 2.39 1.14 11.13
C LEU A 62 2.16 0.73 9.66
N LEU A 63 2.10 1.70 8.75
CA LEU A 63 1.98 1.43 7.31
C LEU A 63 3.16 0.62 6.77
N ASN A 64 4.38 0.87 7.23
CA ASN A 64 5.57 0.10 6.81
C ASN A 64 5.56 -1.33 7.34
N LEU A 65 5.08 -1.54 8.57
CA LEU A 65 4.97 -2.86 9.19
C LEU A 65 3.88 -3.70 8.51
N VAL A 66 2.68 -3.11 8.34
CA VAL A 66 1.59 -3.74 7.55
C VAL A 66 2.04 -3.95 6.10
N GLY A 67 2.83 -3.04 5.56
CA GLY A 67 3.37 -3.13 4.21
C GLY A 67 4.44 -4.21 4.01
N GLY A 68 4.90 -4.89 5.07
CA GLY A 68 6.01 -5.83 5.02
C GLY A 68 7.34 -5.17 4.58
N ILE A 69 7.45 -3.84 4.72
CA ILE A 69 8.68 -3.08 4.44
C ILE A 69 9.65 -3.20 5.61
N ASP A 70 9.11 -3.11 6.83
CA ASP A 70 9.85 -3.24 8.07
C ASP A 70 9.32 -4.45 8.86
N ARG A 71 10.10 -4.93 9.83
CA ARG A 71 9.71 -6.04 10.72
C ARG A 71 9.30 -5.48 12.09
N PRO A 72 8.23 -5.99 12.71
CA PRO A 72 7.92 -5.63 14.09
C PRO A 72 9.01 -6.09 15.06
N THR A 73 9.15 -5.37 16.16
CA THR A 73 9.98 -5.82 17.28
C THR A 73 9.30 -6.97 18.02
N ASP A 74 7.98 -6.87 18.20
CA ASP A 74 7.13 -7.91 18.77
C ASP A 74 5.71 -7.84 18.16
N GLY A 75 4.94 -8.90 18.31
CA GLY A 75 3.58 -9.04 17.78
C GLY A 75 3.50 -9.60 16.34
N GLU A 76 2.28 -9.76 15.87
CA GLU A 76 1.96 -10.42 14.59
C GLU A 76 1.25 -9.48 13.61
N VAL A 77 1.63 -9.60 12.32
CA VAL A 77 0.93 -9.01 11.18
C VAL A 77 0.54 -10.13 10.22
N VAL A 78 -0.75 -10.29 10.00
CA VAL A 78 -1.32 -11.28 9.07
C VAL A 78 -2.12 -10.56 7.99
N ILE A 79 -1.86 -10.88 6.73
CA ILE A 79 -2.56 -10.28 5.58
C ILE A 79 -3.05 -11.37 4.64
N GLY A 80 -4.37 -11.44 4.45
CA GLY A 80 -5.00 -12.45 3.59
C GLY A 80 -4.69 -13.89 4.00
N GLY A 81 -4.41 -14.12 5.29
CA GLY A 81 -3.99 -15.42 5.85
C GLY A 81 -2.48 -15.66 5.87
N GLU A 82 -1.66 -14.78 5.28
CA GLU A 82 -0.19 -14.92 5.24
C GLU A 82 0.45 -14.18 6.44
N HIS A 83 1.29 -14.87 7.24
CA HIS A 83 1.94 -14.36 8.46
C HIS A 83 3.26 -13.62 8.15
N LEU A 84 3.20 -12.30 7.97
CA LEU A 84 4.36 -11.51 7.54
C LEU A 84 5.48 -11.42 8.58
N SER A 85 5.15 -11.52 9.88
CA SER A 85 6.14 -11.47 10.96
C SER A 85 7.08 -12.68 10.98
N GLU A 86 6.65 -13.80 10.40
CA GLU A 86 7.38 -15.08 10.38
C GLU A 86 8.21 -15.27 9.10
N GLU A 87 7.89 -14.50 8.05
CA GLU A 87 8.58 -14.56 6.77
C GLU A 87 10.00 -13.99 6.81
N SER A 88 10.87 -14.54 5.98
CA SER A 88 12.17 -13.95 5.65
C SER A 88 12.01 -12.62 4.88
N GLU A 89 13.08 -11.83 4.80
CA GLU A 89 13.06 -10.59 4.01
C GLU A 89 12.73 -10.82 2.53
N THR A 90 13.19 -11.95 1.97
CA THR A 90 12.92 -12.31 0.58
C THR A 90 11.44 -12.66 0.39
N GLU A 91 10.85 -13.42 1.32
CA GLU A 91 9.43 -13.77 1.29
C GLU A 91 8.55 -12.52 1.42
N ARG A 92 8.81 -11.65 2.40
CA ARG A 92 8.08 -10.38 2.55
C ARG A 92 8.20 -9.49 1.32
N THR A 93 9.36 -9.47 0.67
CA THR A 93 9.58 -8.71 -0.55
C THR A 93 8.73 -9.26 -1.71
N LEU A 94 8.68 -10.58 -1.87
CA LEU A 94 7.84 -11.25 -2.87
C LEU A 94 6.34 -11.11 -2.56
N PHE A 95 5.97 -11.13 -1.28
CA PHE A 95 4.61 -10.85 -0.82
C PHE A 95 4.20 -9.44 -1.22
N ARG A 96 4.98 -8.43 -0.80
CA ARG A 96 4.72 -7.01 -1.09
C ARG A 96 4.61 -6.74 -2.58
N ARG A 97 5.54 -7.30 -3.36
CA ARG A 97 5.58 -7.25 -4.83
C ARG A 97 4.32 -7.77 -5.50
N ARG A 98 3.63 -8.75 -4.91
CA ARG A 98 2.46 -9.43 -5.50
C ARG A 98 1.12 -9.01 -4.90
N ARG A 99 1.09 -8.58 -3.64
CA ARG A 99 -0.14 -8.46 -2.86
C ARG A 99 -0.44 -7.05 -2.39
N ILE A 100 0.55 -6.14 -2.35
CA ILE A 100 0.37 -4.80 -1.78
C ILE A 100 0.63 -3.73 -2.85
N GLY A 101 -0.30 -2.77 -2.97
CA GLY A 101 -0.13 -1.55 -3.75
C GLY A 101 0.22 -0.38 -2.83
N PHE A 102 1.21 0.44 -3.21
CA PHE A 102 1.62 1.62 -2.43
C PHE A 102 1.37 2.93 -3.17
N ILE A 103 0.79 3.88 -2.43
CA ILE A 103 0.65 5.27 -2.82
C ILE A 103 1.36 6.11 -1.76
N PHE A 104 2.42 6.81 -2.15
CA PHE A 104 3.22 7.63 -1.24
C PHE A 104 2.87 9.12 -1.40
N GLN A 105 3.11 9.90 -0.33
CA GLN A 105 2.90 11.35 -0.33
C GLN A 105 3.63 12.06 -1.47
N ALA A 106 4.85 11.62 -1.79
CA ALA A 106 5.68 12.19 -2.86
C ALA A 106 5.50 11.47 -4.21
N PHE A 107 4.45 10.66 -4.36
CA PHE A 107 4.13 9.79 -5.51
C PHE A 107 5.15 8.66 -5.79
N ASN A 108 6.44 8.90 -5.53
CA ASN A 108 7.58 8.02 -5.77
C ASN A 108 7.58 7.45 -7.19
N LEU A 109 7.25 8.27 -8.20
CA LEU A 109 7.42 7.88 -9.61
C LEU A 109 8.91 7.88 -9.95
N ILE A 110 9.32 6.91 -10.77
CA ILE A 110 10.70 6.83 -11.27
C ILE A 110 10.84 7.88 -12.39
N PRO A 111 11.68 8.91 -12.22
CA PRO A 111 11.73 10.06 -13.12
C PRO A 111 12.26 9.71 -14.51
N THR A 112 13.03 8.63 -14.63
CA THR A 112 13.58 8.14 -15.90
C THR A 112 12.62 7.26 -16.69
N LEU A 113 11.45 6.94 -16.14
CA LEU A 113 10.43 6.12 -16.78
C LEU A 113 9.23 6.98 -17.16
N THR A 114 8.57 6.65 -18.26
CA THR A 114 7.29 7.29 -18.64
C THR A 114 6.16 6.90 -17.68
N ALA A 115 4.99 7.53 -17.80
CA ALA A 115 3.81 7.18 -17.02
C ALA A 115 3.41 5.72 -17.25
N ALA A 116 3.39 5.24 -18.49
CA ALA A 116 3.08 3.85 -18.82
C ALA A 116 4.13 2.89 -18.22
N GLU A 117 5.41 3.25 -18.30
CA GLU A 117 6.49 2.44 -17.73
C GLU A 117 6.44 2.36 -16.20
N ASN A 118 6.08 3.47 -15.53
CA ASN A 118 5.85 3.47 -14.09
C ASN A 118 4.70 2.53 -13.69
N VAL A 119 3.63 2.48 -14.48
CA VAL A 119 2.46 1.62 -14.22
C VAL A 119 2.72 0.17 -14.56
N ARG A 120 3.50 -0.14 -15.60
CA ARG A 120 3.81 -1.53 -16.01
C ARG A 120 4.82 -2.21 -15.08
N LEU A 121 5.71 -1.42 -14.46
CA LEU A 121 6.84 -1.93 -13.70
C LEU A 121 6.46 -2.97 -12.61
N PRO A 122 5.41 -2.79 -11.78
CA PRO A 122 5.01 -3.80 -10.81
C PRO A 122 4.61 -5.14 -11.44
N LEU A 123 3.98 -5.14 -12.63
CA LEU A 123 3.61 -6.37 -13.35
C LEU A 123 4.83 -7.07 -13.96
N GLU A 124 5.77 -6.32 -14.52
CA GLU A 124 7.04 -6.87 -15.02
C GLU A 124 7.84 -7.47 -13.87
N LEU A 125 7.98 -6.69 -12.80
CA LEU A 125 8.38 -7.16 -11.48
C LEU A 125 7.30 -8.03 -10.84
N ALA A 126 6.43 -8.75 -11.53
CA ALA A 126 5.67 -9.87 -10.97
C ALA A 126 5.80 -11.11 -11.87
N GLY A 127 6.65 -11.03 -12.90
CA GLY A 127 6.75 -12.06 -13.93
C GLY A 127 5.59 -12.03 -14.94
N ARG A 128 4.80 -10.95 -14.95
CA ARG A 128 3.57 -10.79 -15.75
C ARG A 128 3.76 -9.77 -16.89
N ALA A 129 4.94 -9.77 -17.50
CA ALA A 129 5.31 -8.78 -18.52
C ALA A 129 4.42 -8.81 -19.78
N SER A 130 3.89 -9.98 -20.14
CA SER A 130 3.05 -10.17 -21.34
C SER A 130 1.74 -9.37 -21.32
N GLU A 131 1.20 -9.07 -20.14
CA GLU A 131 -0.03 -8.29 -19.99
C GLU A 131 0.21 -6.86 -19.50
N ALA A 132 1.46 -6.51 -19.18
CA ALA A 132 1.81 -5.26 -18.51
C ALA A 132 1.46 -4.03 -19.36
N GLU A 133 1.73 -4.08 -20.66
CA GLU A 133 1.43 -2.98 -21.60
C GLU A 133 -0.08 -2.70 -21.68
N ARG A 134 -0.87 -3.75 -21.95
CA ARG A 134 -2.33 -3.64 -22.05
C ARG A 134 -2.93 -3.13 -20.75
N ARG A 135 -2.52 -3.68 -19.60
CA ARG A 135 -3.03 -3.30 -18.30
C ARG A 135 -2.67 -1.86 -17.93
N ALA A 136 -1.45 -1.42 -18.25
CA ALA A 136 -1.03 -0.04 -18.03
C ALA A 136 -1.89 0.95 -18.84
N ALA A 137 -2.15 0.66 -20.11
CA ALA A 137 -3.01 1.47 -20.95
C ALA A 137 -4.45 1.57 -20.39
N GLU A 138 -5.04 0.44 -19.99
CA GLU A 138 -6.39 0.39 -19.39
C GLU A 138 -6.47 1.23 -18.10
N LEU A 139 -5.46 1.13 -17.22
CA LEU A 139 -5.44 1.86 -15.96
C LEU A 139 -5.21 3.35 -16.15
N LEU A 140 -4.33 3.73 -17.09
CA LEU A 140 -4.12 5.14 -17.43
C LEU A 140 -5.39 5.77 -18.00
N GLU A 141 -6.13 5.05 -18.85
CA GLU A 141 -7.43 5.49 -19.35
C GLU A 141 -8.43 5.66 -18.20
N ALA A 142 -8.53 4.66 -17.31
CA ALA A 142 -9.46 4.70 -16.17
C ALA A 142 -9.22 5.88 -15.21
N VAL A 143 -7.97 6.33 -15.08
CA VAL A 143 -7.63 7.52 -14.27
C VAL A 143 -7.62 8.83 -15.07
N GLY A 144 -8.15 8.84 -16.29
CA GLY A 144 -8.29 10.03 -17.13
C GLY A 144 -6.96 10.56 -17.68
N LEU A 145 -5.99 9.67 -17.92
CA LEU A 145 -4.68 9.94 -18.50
C LEU A 145 -4.47 9.24 -19.85
N GLY A 146 -5.58 8.94 -20.56
CA GLY A 146 -5.57 8.48 -21.93
C GLY A 146 -4.67 9.35 -22.82
N GLY A 147 -3.75 8.72 -23.56
CA GLY A 147 -2.79 9.41 -24.42
C GLY A 147 -1.64 10.14 -23.70
N ARG A 148 -1.52 10.03 -22.37
CA ARG A 148 -0.38 10.58 -21.60
C ARG A 148 0.66 9.52 -21.22
N GLY A 149 0.55 8.29 -21.72
CA GLY A 149 1.44 7.17 -21.41
C GLY A 149 2.94 7.48 -21.60
N ASP A 150 3.29 8.20 -22.67
CA ASP A 150 4.68 8.55 -23.01
C ASP A 150 5.23 9.78 -22.24
N SER A 151 4.43 10.38 -21.36
CA SER A 151 4.86 11.53 -20.58
C SER A 151 5.77 11.10 -19.42
N PHE A 152 6.90 11.78 -19.28
CA PHE A 152 7.74 11.66 -18.09
C PHE A 152 7.11 12.40 -16.89
N PRO A 153 7.40 11.99 -15.63
CA PRO A 153 6.80 12.57 -14.44
C PRO A 153 6.95 14.10 -14.31
N ASP A 154 8.08 14.65 -14.77
CA ASP A 154 8.37 16.09 -14.76
C ASP A 154 7.43 16.90 -15.69
N ARG A 155 6.80 16.23 -16.66
CA ARG A 155 5.82 16.83 -17.59
C ARG A 155 4.37 16.68 -17.12
N LEU A 156 4.15 16.04 -15.98
CA LEU A 156 2.83 15.83 -15.39
C LEU A 156 2.64 16.79 -14.20
N SER A 157 1.45 17.38 -14.10
CA SER A 157 1.03 18.09 -12.89
C SER A 157 1.00 17.16 -11.68
N GLY A 158 1.08 17.70 -10.46
CA GLY A 158 1.04 16.89 -9.24
C GLY A 158 -0.21 16.00 -9.15
N GLY A 159 -1.37 16.50 -9.58
CA GLY A 159 -2.61 15.71 -9.63
C GLY A 159 -2.57 14.60 -10.69
N GLU A 160 -1.92 14.82 -11.84
CA GLU A 160 -1.69 13.75 -12.83
C GLU A 160 -0.69 12.71 -12.28
N GLN A 161 0.41 13.13 -11.65
CA GLN A 161 1.37 12.23 -11.01
C GLN A 161 0.72 11.37 -9.92
N GLN A 162 -0.18 11.95 -9.13
CA GLN A 162 -0.96 11.21 -8.14
C GLN A 162 -1.82 10.13 -8.79
N ARG A 163 -2.50 10.44 -9.89
CA ARG A 163 -3.30 9.47 -10.65
C ARG A 163 -2.44 8.37 -11.27
N VAL A 164 -1.24 8.68 -11.75
CA VAL A 164 -0.26 7.66 -12.18
C VAL A 164 0.16 6.77 -11.00
N ALA A 165 0.41 7.33 -9.82
CA ALA A 165 0.75 6.55 -8.63
C ALA A 165 -0.38 5.60 -8.20
N VAL A 166 -1.64 6.05 -8.29
CA VAL A 166 -2.83 5.21 -8.08
C VAL A 166 -2.90 4.08 -9.12
N ALA A 167 -2.77 4.41 -10.40
CA ALA A 167 -2.77 3.41 -11.48
C ALA A 167 -1.66 2.36 -11.28
N ARG A 168 -0.45 2.78 -10.91
CA ARG A 168 0.66 1.89 -10.58
C ARG A 168 0.33 0.97 -9.40
N ALA A 169 -0.25 1.50 -8.33
CA ALA A 169 -0.59 0.71 -7.16
C ALA A 169 -1.62 -0.40 -7.49
N LEU A 170 -2.50 -0.15 -8.47
CA LEU A 170 -3.55 -1.07 -8.94
C LEU A 170 -3.08 -2.03 -10.05
N ALA A 171 -1.87 -1.85 -10.59
CA ALA A 171 -1.40 -2.54 -11.79
C ALA A 171 -1.45 -4.06 -11.65
N HIS A 172 -0.94 -4.57 -10.54
CA HIS A 172 -0.79 -6.00 -10.26
C HIS A 172 -1.98 -6.64 -9.53
N ASP A 173 -3.11 -5.92 -9.42
CA ASP A 173 -4.32 -6.38 -8.72
C ASP A 173 -4.04 -6.75 -7.25
N PRO A 174 -3.61 -5.77 -6.43
CA PRO A 174 -3.21 -6.03 -5.06
C PRO A 174 -4.40 -6.43 -4.18
N LEU A 175 -4.12 -7.24 -3.16
CA LEU A 175 -5.08 -7.52 -2.08
C LEU A 175 -5.33 -6.30 -1.19
N LEU A 176 -4.30 -5.46 -1.01
CA LEU A 176 -4.32 -4.32 -0.10
C LEU A 176 -3.66 -3.10 -0.75
N ILE A 177 -4.28 -1.94 -0.61
CA ILE A 177 -3.69 -0.65 -1.00
C ILE A 177 -3.35 0.12 0.27
N LEU A 178 -2.09 0.50 0.39
CA LEU A 178 -1.59 1.35 1.46
C LEU A 178 -1.28 2.74 0.89
N ALA A 179 -1.89 3.77 1.48
CA ALA A 179 -1.70 5.15 1.07
C ALA A 179 -1.17 5.98 2.24
N ASP A 180 0.05 6.50 2.09
CA ASP A 180 0.62 7.48 3.03
C ASP A 180 0.33 8.88 2.51
N ALA A 181 -0.72 9.52 3.04
CA ALA A 181 -1.18 10.84 2.62
C ALA A 181 -1.10 11.85 3.77
N SER A 182 -0.39 12.96 3.55
CA SER A 182 -0.42 14.12 4.44
C SER A 182 -1.68 14.95 4.20
N THR A 183 -2.79 14.62 4.87
CA THR A 183 -4.02 15.44 5.08
C THR A 183 -4.77 16.01 3.84
N CYS A 184 -4.17 16.06 2.66
CA CYS A 184 -4.67 16.65 1.42
C CYS A 184 -5.28 15.57 0.52
N TRP A 185 -6.18 14.75 1.08
CA TRP A 185 -6.98 13.77 0.33
C TRP A 185 -8.49 14.10 0.39
N SER A 186 -8.88 15.25 0.94
CA SER A 186 -10.30 15.59 1.07
C SER A 186 -10.93 15.95 -0.28
N ALA A 187 -11.50 14.95 -0.95
CA ALA A 187 -12.66 14.99 -1.87
C ALA A 187 -12.59 15.88 -3.15
N PRO A 188 -13.45 15.65 -4.17
CA PRO A 188 -13.28 16.20 -5.53
C PRO A 188 -13.51 17.71 -5.71
N THR A 189 -13.85 18.43 -4.64
CA THR A 189 -14.19 19.85 -4.70
C THR A 189 -13.69 20.57 -3.46
N ALA A 190 -12.41 20.92 -3.42
CA ALA A 190 -11.93 21.94 -2.49
C ALA A 190 -10.76 22.69 -3.11
N SER A 191 -11.05 23.91 -3.55
CA SER A 191 -10.09 24.98 -3.79
C SER A 191 -9.01 24.98 -2.72
N CYS A 192 -7.76 24.85 -3.14
CA CYS A 192 -6.59 24.97 -2.28
C CYS A 192 -6.47 26.44 -1.81
N GLY A 193 -7.11 26.74 -0.69
CA GLY A 193 -7.02 28.02 -0.01
C GLY A 193 -6.07 27.90 1.18
N CYS A 194 -4.77 28.03 0.94
CA CYS A 194 -3.84 28.39 2.00
C CYS A 194 -4.18 29.81 2.47
N THR A 195 -4.94 29.95 3.54
CA THR A 195 -4.97 31.20 4.32
C THR A 195 -4.45 30.87 5.71
N ALA A 196 -3.17 31.14 5.91
CA ALA A 196 -2.60 31.28 7.24
C ALA A 196 -3.34 32.42 7.95
N ALA A 197 -3.98 32.11 9.07
CA ALA A 197 -4.52 33.12 9.97
C ALA A 197 -4.06 32.83 11.40
N ARG A 198 -2.95 33.50 11.73
CA ARG A 198 -2.41 33.91 13.03
C ARG A 198 -1.75 32.85 13.92
#